data_AF-A0AAV6ZMQ9-F1
#
_entry.id   AF-A0AAV6ZMQ9-F1
#
_cell.length_a   1.000
_cell.length_b   1.000
_cell.length_c   1.000
_cell.angle_alpha   90.00
_cell.angle_beta   90.00
_cell.angle_gamma   90.00
#
_symmetry.space_group_name_H-M   'P 1'
#
loop_
_entity.id
_entity.type
_entity.pdbx_description
1 polymer ?
#
loop_
_entity_poly.entity_id
_entity_poly.type
_entity_poly.pdbx_seq_one_letter_code
_entity_poly.pdbx_strand_id
1 'polypeptide(L)'
;MTFLNLLFPDKQNDVEIPSPTQKDREKKKRHQLMTQISGVKKLMHSSSLNNTSMSRFGVKTEHEDLLSKELEDLNKWGLNIFKVAGYSCNRPLTCIMYAIFQERDLLKTFKIPTDTLITYTMTLEDHYHSDVAYHNSLHAADVTQSTHVLLSTPALDAVFTDLEILAAIFAAAIHDVDHPGVSNQFLINTNSELALMYNDESVLENHHLAVGFKLLQEEHCDIFQNLSKKQRQSLRKMVIDMVLATDMSKHMSLLADLKTMVETKKVTSSGVLLLDNYTDRIQVLRNMVHCADLSNPTKSLELYRQWTDRIMEEFFQQGDKERERGMEISPMCDKHTASVEKSQVGFIDYIVHPLWETWADLVQPDAQDILDTLEDNRNWYQSMIPQSPSPLLDEQDKDCPGVSEKFHFELTLEEEDSEGHDKEGDCISYYSSTKTLHIVDPGIEDSPEGDTEILTDDTSPLDT
;
A
#
# COMPACT_ATOMS: atom_id res chain seq x y z
N MET A 1 -18.99 13.26 -7.82
CA MET A 1 -19.45 12.09 -8.58
C MET A 1 -18.43 11.62 -9.65
N THR A 2 -17.12 11.85 -9.47
CA THR A 2 -16.14 11.67 -10.57
C THR A 2 -14.74 11.25 -10.09
N PHE A 3 -14.55 10.91 -8.81
CA PHE A 3 -13.24 10.50 -8.28
C PHE A 3 -12.92 9.02 -8.58
N LEU A 4 -13.90 8.12 -8.45
CA LEU A 4 -13.66 6.69 -8.70
C LEU A 4 -13.65 6.31 -10.18
N ASN A 5 -14.42 6.99 -11.04
CA ASN A 5 -14.47 6.66 -12.47
C ASN A 5 -13.19 7.04 -13.24
N LEU A 6 -12.26 7.78 -12.66
CA LEU A 6 -10.99 8.17 -13.31
C LEU A 6 -9.75 7.53 -12.66
N LEU A 7 -9.92 6.85 -11.52
CA LEU A 7 -9.02 5.76 -11.12
C LEU A 7 -9.47 4.40 -11.68
N PHE A 8 -10.76 4.26 -12.04
CA PHE A 8 -11.37 3.00 -12.47
C PHE A 8 -12.50 3.21 -13.50
N PRO A 9 -12.21 3.26 -14.82
CA PRO A 9 -13.21 2.99 -15.84
C PRO A 9 -12.83 1.77 -16.68
N ASP A 10 -13.57 0.68 -16.54
CA ASP A 10 -13.63 -0.34 -17.57
C ASP A 10 -14.66 0.09 -18.63
N LYS A 11 -14.17 0.36 -19.84
CA LYS A 11 -15.01 0.42 -21.04
C LYS A 11 -14.27 -0.25 -22.20
N GLN A 12 -14.76 -1.43 -22.57
CA GLN A 12 -14.62 -1.94 -23.93
C GLN A 12 -15.20 -0.92 -24.91
N ASN A 13 -14.33 -0.14 -25.54
CA ASN A 13 -14.66 0.48 -26.81
C ASN A 13 -14.23 -0.48 -27.91
N ASP A 14 -15.20 -1.06 -28.61
CA ASP A 14 -14.99 -1.69 -29.92
C ASP A 14 -14.39 -0.64 -30.86
N VAL A 15 -13.09 -0.73 -31.14
CA VAL A 15 -12.43 0.07 -32.17
C VAL A 15 -12.26 -0.79 -33.42
N GLU A 16 -13.03 -0.46 -34.46
CA GLU A 16 -12.85 -1.00 -35.81
C GLU A 16 -11.40 -0.77 -36.29
N ILE A 17 -10.73 -1.88 -36.61
CA ILE A 17 -9.36 -1.90 -37.14
C ILE A 17 -9.36 -1.41 -38.60
N PRO A 18 -8.60 -0.35 -38.97
CA PRO A 18 -8.35 -0.08 -40.37
C PRO A 18 -7.33 -1.08 -40.92
N SER A 19 -7.67 -1.73 -42.02
CA SER A 19 -6.82 -2.70 -42.72
C SER A 19 -5.60 -2.02 -43.40
N PRO A 20 -4.38 -2.55 -43.28
CA PRO A 20 -3.22 -1.95 -43.93
C PRO A 20 -3.14 -2.40 -45.40
N THR A 21 -3.09 -1.42 -46.29
CA THR A 21 -2.79 -1.64 -47.71
C THR A 21 -1.29 -1.96 -47.88
N GLN A 22 -1.01 -2.99 -48.67
CA GLN A 22 0.33 -3.49 -48.99
C GLN A 22 1.17 -2.50 -49.80
N LYS A 23 2.41 -2.26 -49.35
CA LYS A 23 3.70 -2.00 -50.06
C LYS A 23 4.56 -1.13 -49.13
N ASP A 24 5.78 -1.43 -48.76
CA ASP A 24 6.86 -2.08 -49.49
C ASP A 24 7.81 -2.86 -48.56
N ARG A 25 8.36 -3.92 -49.14
CA ARG A 25 9.38 -4.79 -48.56
C ARG A 25 10.75 -4.25 -49.01
N GLU A 26 11.67 -3.98 -48.07
CA GLU A 26 13.00 -4.61 -47.99
C GLU A 26 14.15 -3.75 -47.40
N LYS A 27 14.96 -4.45 -46.57
CA LYS A 27 16.39 -4.30 -46.24
C LYS A 27 16.79 -3.38 -45.07
N LYS A 28 16.99 -3.99 -43.89
CA LYS A 28 18.30 -4.50 -43.45
C LYS A 28 18.17 -5.34 -42.18
N LYS A 29 18.70 -6.57 -42.22
CA LYS A 29 18.84 -7.49 -41.09
C LYS A 29 19.73 -6.88 -40.00
N ARG A 30 19.16 -6.60 -38.83
CA ARG A 30 19.82 -6.77 -37.53
C ARG A 30 18.85 -7.56 -36.67
N HIS A 31 19.25 -8.75 -36.23
CA HIS A 31 18.51 -9.50 -35.24
C HIS A 31 18.58 -8.70 -33.93
N GLN A 32 17.58 -7.85 -33.71
CA GLN A 32 17.34 -7.25 -32.41
C GLN A 32 16.42 -8.25 -31.70
N LEU A 33 17.01 -9.05 -30.82
CA LEU A 33 16.23 -9.86 -29.88
C LEU A 33 15.33 -8.92 -29.10
N MET A 34 14.03 -9.24 -28.99
CA MET A 34 13.08 -8.57 -28.10
C MET A 34 13.43 -8.90 -26.63
N THR A 35 14.61 -8.50 -26.19
CA THR A 35 15.14 -8.71 -24.83
C THR A 35 15.61 -7.41 -24.18
N GLN A 36 15.36 -6.28 -24.82
CA GLN A 36 15.57 -4.96 -24.22
C GLN A 36 14.22 -4.44 -23.76
N ILE A 37 14.01 -4.38 -22.45
CA ILE A 37 13.00 -3.50 -21.86
C ILE A 37 13.50 -2.09 -22.17
N SER A 38 12.88 -1.43 -23.16
CA SER A 38 13.14 -0.02 -23.47
C SER A 38 12.70 0.81 -22.26
N GLY A 39 13.66 1.20 -21.41
CA GLY A 39 13.37 1.97 -20.19
C GLY A 39 14.43 1.82 -19.10
N VAL A 40 15.04 0.63 -18.96
CA VAL A 40 16.08 0.39 -17.96
C VAL A 40 17.36 1.15 -18.35
N LYS A 41 17.60 2.29 -17.69
CA LYS A 41 18.83 3.08 -17.90
C LYS A 41 20.03 2.24 -17.48
N LYS A 42 20.93 1.97 -18.43
CA LYS A 42 22.20 1.30 -18.11
C LYS A 42 23.08 2.27 -17.32
N LEU A 43 23.01 2.17 -15.99
CA LEU A 43 23.86 2.94 -15.10
C LEU A 43 25.31 2.50 -15.29
N MET A 44 26.20 3.45 -15.59
CA MET A 44 27.63 3.20 -15.59
C MET A 44 28.10 3.23 -14.14
N HIS A 45 28.19 2.05 -13.52
CA HIS A 45 28.86 1.92 -12.23
C HIS A 45 30.32 2.36 -12.39
N SER A 46 30.71 3.44 -11.69
CA SER A 46 32.13 3.71 -11.49
C SER A 46 32.69 2.55 -10.67
N SER A 47 33.58 1.76 -11.27
CA SER A 47 34.31 0.69 -10.62
C SER A 47 35.15 1.24 -9.46
N SER A 48 34.54 1.44 -8.29
CA SER A 48 35.20 1.92 -7.09
C SER A 48 34.89 1.08 -5.84
N LEU A 49 34.42 -0.16 -6.02
CA LEU A 49 34.50 -1.19 -4.97
C LEU A 49 35.93 -1.78 -4.95
N ASN A 50 36.92 -0.93 -4.74
CA ASN A 50 38.27 -1.36 -4.38
C ASN A 50 38.32 -1.58 -2.86
N ASN A 51 38.33 -2.86 -2.46
CA ASN A 51 38.93 -3.42 -1.24
C ASN A 51 39.12 -2.44 -0.06
N THR A 52 38.02 -2.07 0.60
CA THR A 52 38.05 -1.36 1.89
C THR A 52 36.93 -1.92 2.76
N SER A 53 37.29 -2.31 4.00
CA SER A 53 36.43 -2.80 5.10
C SER A 53 34.93 -2.79 4.83
N MET A 54 34.31 -3.97 4.80
CA MET A 54 32.84 -4.12 4.68
C MET A 54 32.14 -3.13 5.62
N SER A 55 31.31 -2.25 5.07
CA SER A 55 30.60 -1.25 5.85
C SER A 55 29.57 -1.92 6.76
N ARG A 56 29.55 -1.55 8.04
CA ARG A 56 28.71 -2.17 9.08
C ARG A 56 27.22 -2.25 8.71
N PHE A 57 26.72 -1.30 7.92
CA PHE A 57 25.30 -1.15 7.56
C PHE A 57 25.01 -1.35 6.06
N GLY A 58 25.95 -1.95 5.30
CA GLY A 58 25.81 -2.10 3.84
C GLY A 58 25.96 -0.79 3.04
N VAL A 59 26.13 0.35 3.72
CA VAL A 59 26.34 1.68 3.15
C VAL A 59 27.55 2.35 3.81
N LYS A 60 28.29 3.18 3.05
CA LYS A 60 29.36 4.02 3.59
C LYS A 60 28.77 5.33 4.10
N THR A 61 29.00 5.66 5.35
CA THR A 61 28.54 6.92 5.97
C THR A 61 29.49 7.38 7.07
N GLU A 62 29.58 8.68 7.30
CA GLU A 62 30.27 9.27 8.45
C GLU A 62 29.39 9.27 9.72
N HIS A 63 28.10 8.96 9.58
CA HIS A 63 27.09 9.00 10.64
C HIS A 63 26.76 7.61 11.22
N GLU A 64 27.74 6.70 11.27
CA GLU A 64 27.52 5.29 11.69
C GLU A 64 26.84 5.16 13.06
N ASP A 65 27.20 5.99 14.05
CA ASP A 65 26.62 5.91 15.39
C ASP A 65 25.14 6.35 15.42
N LEU A 66 24.80 7.40 14.67
CA LEU A 66 23.42 7.88 14.55
C LEU A 66 22.57 6.87 13.78
N LEU A 67 23.11 6.31 12.70
CA LEU A 67 22.45 5.25 11.94
C LEU A 67 22.25 4.00 12.80
N SER A 68 23.26 3.60 13.59
CA SER A 68 23.14 2.49 14.53
C SER A 68 21.99 2.69 15.52
N LYS A 69 21.83 3.92 16.02
CA LYS A 69 20.79 4.26 16.98
C LYS A 69 19.39 4.17 16.37
N GLU A 70 19.19 4.71 15.17
CA GLU A 70 17.88 4.62 14.49
C GLU A 70 17.53 3.15 14.14
N LEU A 71 18.54 2.32 13.80
CA LEU A 71 18.33 0.90 13.51
C LEU A 71 18.06 0.02 14.75
N GLU A 72 18.14 0.55 15.98
CA GLU A 72 17.62 -0.14 17.17
C GLU A 72 16.09 -0.33 17.10
N ASP A 73 15.41 0.49 16.30
CA ASP A 73 13.97 0.41 16.05
C ASP A 73 13.63 -0.44 14.80
N LEU A 74 14.59 -1.19 14.24
CA LEU A 74 14.38 -1.99 13.02
C LEU A 74 13.14 -2.91 13.09
N ASN A 75 12.92 -3.50 14.26
CA ASN A 75 11.84 -4.45 14.50
C ASN A 75 10.56 -3.78 15.05
N LYS A 76 10.48 -2.45 15.05
CA LYS A 76 9.36 -1.69 15.63
C LYS A 76 8.58 -0.95 14.56
N TRP A 77 7.27 -0.85 14.75
CA TRP A 77 6.45 0.07 13.98
C TRP A 77 6.86 1.51 14.30
N GLY A 78 6.95 2.36 13.26
CA GLY A 78 7.32 3.77 13.42
C GLY A 78 8.83 4.06 13.47
N LEU A 79 9.68 3.13 12.99
CA LEU A 79 11.08 3.46 12.66
C LEU A 79 11.11 4.71 11.76
N ASN A 80 11.93 5.70 12.12
CA ASN A 80 12.00 6.95 11.37
C ASN A 80 12.85 6.78 10.11
N ILE A 81 12.21 6.33 9.04
CA ILE A 81 12.88 6.03 7.77
C ILE A 81 13.51 7.26 7.11
N PHE A 82 12.99 8.46 7.37
CA PHE A 82 13.57 9.73 6.91
C PHE A 82 14.94 9.98 7.53
N LYS A 83 15.10 9.70 8.83
CA LYS A 83 16.41 9.80 9.50
C LYS A 83 17.38 8.74 9.00
N VAL A 84 16.92 7.51 8.78
CA VAL A 84 17.74 6.45 8.16
C VAL A 84 18.26 6.92 6.80
N ALA A 85 17.42 7.54 5.96
CA ALA A 85 17.85 8.11 4.69
C ALA A 85 18.90 9.21 4.87
N GLY A 86 18.70 10.14 5.81
CA GLY A 86 19.66 11.20 6.12
C GLY A 86 21.03 10.67 6.55
N TYR A 87 21.06 9.64 7.42
CA TYR A 87 22.31 9.07 7.92
C TYR A 87 22.95 8.02 7.01
N SER A 88 22.23 7.50 6.02
CA SER A 88 22.73 6.52 5.05
C SER A 88 23.21 7.14 3.73
N CYS A 89 23.38 8.46 3.67
CA CYS A 89 23.71 9.19 2.43
C CYS A 89 22.66 8.98 1.33
N ASN A 90 21.38 9.06 1.72
CA ASN A 90 20.22 8.83 0.85
C ASN A 90 20.21 7.43 0.22
N ARG A 91 20.60 6.42 1.02
CA ARG A 91 20.51 4.98 0.68
C ARG A 91 19.63 4.20 1.67
N PRO A 92 18.40 4.67 1.99
CA PRO A 92 17.56 4.01 2.96
C PRO A 92 17.22 2.57 2.58
N LEU A 93 16.94 2.29 1.30
CA LEU A 93 16.53 0.95 0.87
C LEU A 93 17.68 -0.05 1.01
N THR A 94 18.88 0.31 0.55
CA THR A 94 20.07 -0.54 0.71
C THR A 94 20.37 -0.80 2.19
N CYS A 95 20.32 0.24 3.02
CA CYS A 95 20.58 0.14 4.45
C CYS A 95 19.57 -0.78 5.16
N ILE A 96 18.28 -0.57 4.92
CA ILE A 96 17.20 -1.36 5.54
C ILE A 96 17.21 -2.80 5.06
N MET A 97 17.36 -3.04 3.75
CA MET A 97 17.48 -4.39 3.20
C MET A 97 18.66 -5.14 3.83
N TYR A 98 19.82 -4.51 3.92
CA TYR A 98 20.99 -5.10 4.54
C TYR A 98 20.75 -5.44 6.02
N ALA A 99 20.18 -4.52 6.79
CA ALA A 99 19.86 -4.72 8.20
C ALA A 99 18.85 -5.88 8.40
N ILE A 100 17.77 -5.91 7.61
CA ILE A 100 16.74 -6.97 7.66
C ILE A 100 17.34 -8.34 7.32
N PHE A 101 18.17 -8.41 6.28
CA PHE A 101 18.79 -9.67 5.85
C PHE A 101 19.76 -10.23 6.88
N GLN A 102 20.40 -9.36 7.67
CA GLN A 102 21.24 -9.75 8.80
C GLN A 102 20.40 -10.19 10.00
N GLU A 103 19.38 -9.40 10.36
CA GLU A 103 18.48 -9.69 11.49
C GLU A 103 17.76 -11.03 11.35
N ARG A 104 17.30 -11.34 10.13
CA ARG A 104 16.60 -12.59 9.81
C ARG A 104 17.53 -13.73 9.34
N ASP A 105 18.84 -13.54 9.39
CA ASP A 105 19.87 -14.48 8.93
C ASP A 105 19.71 -14.99 7.47
N LEU A 106 19.01 -14.23 6.62
CA LEU A 106 18.67 -14.61 5.24
C LEU A 106 19.91 -14.78 4.36
N LEU A 107 20.97 -14.00 4.63
CA LEU A 107 22.26 -14.14 3.94
C LEU A 107 22.84 -15.54 4.12
N LYS A 108 22.82 -16.08 5.35
CA LYS A 108 23.36 -17.41 5.64
C LYS A 108 22.43 -18.50 5.13
N THR A 109 21.14 -18.38 5.41
CA THR A 109 20.11 -19.34 5.00
C THR A 109 20.11 -19.60 3.50
N PHE A 110 20.19 -18.52 2.70
CA PHE A 110 20.17 -18.61 1.23
C PHE A 110 21.54 -18.50 0.58
N LYS A 111 22.61 -18.46 1.38
CA LYS A 111 24.01 -18.36 0.92
C LYS A 111 24.22 -17.19 -0.03
N ILE A 112 23.65 -16.03 0.30
CA ILE A 112 23.76 -14.82 -0.51
C ILE A 112 25.09 -14.14 -0.14
N PRO A 113 26.05 -13.98 -1.07
CA PRO A 113 27.26 -13.23 -0.78
C PRO A 113 26.90 -11.79 -0.44
N THR A 114 27.47 -11.24 0.64
CA THR A 114 27.18 -9.87 1.08
C THR A 114 27.42 -8.83 -0.01
N ASP A 115 28.53 -8.95 -0.74
CA ASP A 115 28.84 -8.03 -1.84
C ASP A 115 27.79 -8.08 -2.95
N THR A 116 27.23 -9.27 -3.23
CA THR A 116 26.14 -9.43 -4.21
C THR A 116 24.84 -8.78 -3.72
N LEU A 117 24.50 -8.91 -2.43
CA LEU A 117 23.34 -8.22 -1.86
C LEU A 117 23.49 -6.71 -2.01
N ILE A 118 24.62 -6.15 -1.55
CA ILE A 118 24.86 -4.70 -1.60
C ILE A 118 24.86 -4.20 -3.05
N THR A 119 25.49 -4.91 -3.98
CA THR A 119 25.53 -4.52 -5.39
C THR A 119 24.13 -4.53 -6.02
N TYR A 120 23.33 -5.56 -5.73
CA TYR A 120 21.94 -5.62 -6.19
C TYR A 120 21.09 -4.50 -5.58
N THR A 121 21.15 -4.29 -4.26
CA THR A 121 20.30 -3.28 -3.59
C THR A 121 20.69 -1.86 -3.97
N MET A 122 21.99 -1.57 -4.14
CA MET A 122 22.43 -0.28 -4.68
C MET A 122 21.92 -0.06 -6.11
N THR A 123 22.02 -1.09 -6.95
CA THR A 123 21.51 -1.02 -8.33
C THR A 123 19.99 -0.85 -8.35
N LEU A 124 19.25 -1.56 -7.50
CA LEU A 124 17.80 -1.44 -7.35
C LEU A 124 17.41 -0.02 -6.91
N GLU A 125 18.07 0.48 -5.86
CA GLU A 125 17.82 1.81 -5.31
C GLU A 125 18.14 2.93 -6.32
N ASP A 126 19.16 2.76 -7.17
CA ASP A 126 19.45 3.69 -8.27
C ASP A 126 18.38 3.73 -9.37
N HIS A 127 17.51 2.70 -9.45
CA HIS A 127 16.38 2.66 -10.38
C HIS A 127 15.09 3.24 -9.79
N TYR A 128 15.08 3.60 -8.51
CA TYR A 128 14.04 4.48 -7.97
C TYR A 128 14.37 5.94 -8.28
N HIS A 129 13.37 6.69 -8.74
CA HIS A 129 13.56 8.04 -9.25
C HIS A 129 13.59 9.03 -8.09
N SER A 130 14.74 9.66 -7.83
CA SER A 130 14.89 10.63 -6.75
C SER A 130 14.10 11.94 -6.96
N ASP A 131 13.69 12.21 -8.20
CA ASP A 131 12.85 13.34 -8.59
C ASP A 131 11.34 13.08 -8.42
N VAL A 132 10.94 11.84 -8.14
CA VAL A 132 9.57 11.46 -7.79
C VAL A 132 9.38 11.66 -6.28
N ALA A 133 8.35 12.41 -5.87
CA ALA A 133 8.24 12.90 -4.49
C ALA A 133 7.89 11.81 -3.46
N TYR A 134 7.00 10.86 -3.83
CA TYR A 134 6.53 9.78 -2.96
C TYR A 134 7.08 8.42 -3.38
N HIS A 135 6.78 7.95 -4.60
CA HIS A 135 7.14 6.59 -5.07
C HIS A 135 8.63 6.49 -5.48
N ASN A 136 9.51 6.68 -4.50
CA ASN A 136 10.96 6.61 -4.61
C ASN A 136 11.54 5.58 -3.60
N SER A 137 12.87 5.47 -3.50
CA SER A 137 13.50 4.43 -2.67
C SER A 137 13.22 4.57 -1.18
N LEU A 138 12.82 5.77 -0.72
CA LEU A 138 12.42 5.99 0.67
C LEU A 138 11.12 5.27 0.99
N HIS A 139 10.14 5.35 0.09
CA HIS A 139 8.86 4.66 0.24
C HIS A 139 9.08 3.15 0.17
N ALA A 140 9.86 2.67 -0.82
CA ALA A 140 10.23 1.26 -0.89
C ALA A 140 10.90 0.75 0.39
N ALA A 141 11.77 1.55 1.02
CA ALA A 141 12.40 1.21 2.28
C ALA A 141 11.39 1.15 3.45
N ASP A 142 10.41 2.06 3.50
CA ASP A 142 9.34 2.07 4.50
C ASP A 142 8.44 0.82 4.36
N VAL A 143 8.00 0.48 3.15
CA VAL A 143 7.18 -0.72 2.88
C VAL A 143 7.95 -1.99 3.20
N THR A 144 9.24 -2.04 2.86
CA THR A 144 10.12 -3.18 3.19
C THR A 144 10.25 -3.37 4.69
N GLN A 145 10.50 -2.29 5.45
CA GLN A 145 10.61 -2.34 6.91
C GLN A 145 9.26 -2.66 7.58
N SER A 146 8.17 -2.09 7.08
CA SER A 146 6.82 -2.34 7.57
C SER A 146 6.42 -3.81 7.36
N THR A 147 6.69 -4.37 6.17
CA THR A 147 6.50 -5.80 5.89
C THR A 147 7.37 -6.66 6.80
N HIS A 148 8.61 -6.25 7.06
CA HIS A 148 9.47 -6.93 8.03
C HIS A 148 8.84 -6.95 9.43
N VAL A 149 8.22 -5.88 9.91
CA VAL A 149 7.55 -5.88 11.22
C VAL A 149 6.31 -6.78 11.22
N LEU A 150 5.47 -6.71 10.17
CA LEU A 150 4.25 -7.52 10.05
C LEU A 150 4.54 -9.03 9.95
N LEU A 151 5.67 -9.43 9.34
CA LEU A 151 6.14 -10.81 9.33
C LEU A 151 6.52 -11.34 10.73
N SER A 152 6.74 -10.45 11.70
CA SER A 152 7.06 -10.79 13.10
C SER A 152 5.85 -10.71 14.04
N THR A 153 4.65 -10.50 13.50
CA THR A 153 3.40 -10.52 14.28
C THR A 153 3.22 -11.87 14.99
N PRO A 154 3.00 -11.91 16.31
CA PRO A 154 2.86 -13.16 17.08
C PRO A 154 1.87 -14.17 16.52
N ALA A 155 0.71 -13.73 16.00
CA ALA A 155 -0.27 -14.61 15.36
C ALA A 155 0.25 -15.33 14.10
N LEU A 156 1.36 -14.86 13.53
CA LEU A 156 2.02 -15.41 12.34
C LEU A 156 3.35 -16.10 12.66
N ASP A 157 3.67 -16.29 13.95
CA ASP A 157 4.91 -16.94 14.37
C ASP A 157 5.05 -18.36 13.80
N ALA A 158 6.21 -18.65 13.22
CA ALA A 158 6.52 -19.91 12.53
C ALA A 158 5.52 -20.33 11.42
N VAL A 159 4.62 -19.44 10.98
CA VAL A 159 3.67 -19.74 9.89
C VAL A 159 4.43 -19.80 8.58
N PHE A 160 5.23 -18.78 8.26
CA PHE A 160 5.93 -18.65 6.97
C PHE A 160 7.29 -19.35 6.96
N THR A 161 7.63 -19.95 5.81
CA THR A 161 8.96 -20.48 5.55
C THR A 161 9.94 -19.34 5.27
N ASP A 162 11.24 -19.59 5.43
CA ASP A 162 12.28 -18.62 5.07
C ASP A 162 12.16 -18.13 3.62
N LEU A 163 11.68 -18.97 2.70
CA LEU A 163 11.54 -18.62 1.28
C LEU A 163 10.37 -17.66 1.05
N GLU A 164 9.28 -17.81 1.80
CA GLU A 164 8.14 -16.90 1.78
C GLU A 164 8.51 -15.56 2.42
N ILE A 165 9.24 -15.58 3.54
CA ILE A 165 9.79 -14.38 4.19
C ILE A 165 10.71 -13.62 3.22
N LEU A 166 11.64 -14.33 2.57
CA LEU A 166 12.52 -13.75 1.53
C LEU A 166 11.70 -13.16 0.38
N ALA A 167 10.66 -13.85 -0.08
CA ALA A 167 9.82 -13.38 -1.17
C ALA A 167 9.05 -12.12 -0.80
N ALA A 168 8.48 -12.03 0.41
CA ALA A 168 7.70 -10.88 0.85
C ALA A 168 8.57 -9.63 1.01
N ILE A 169 9.74 -9.76 1.67
CA ILE A 169 10.70 -8.67 1.81
C ILE A 169 11.22 -8.21 0.43
N PHE A 170 11.51 -9.16 -0.47
CA PHE A 170 11.95 -8.82 -1.81
C PHE A 170 10.85 -8.16 -2.65
N ALA A 171 9.60 -8.64 -2.55
CA ALA A 171 8.46 -8.03 -3.23
C ALA A 171 8.27 -6.57 -2.78
N ALA A 172 8.24 -6.32 -1.47
CA ALA A 172 8.16 -4.97 -0.91
C ALA A 172 9.30 -4.07 -1.40
N ALA A 173 10.52 -4.59 -1.51
CA ALA A 173 11.68 -3.80 -1.94
C ALA A 173 11.64 -3.40 -3.43
N ILE A 174 10.94 -4.16 -4.29
CA ILE A 174 10.88 -3.90 -5.74
C ILE A 174 9.53 -3.36 -6.20
N HIS A 175 8.52 -3.29 -5.33
CA HIS A 175 7.12 -3.16 -5.76
C HIS A 175 6.82 -1.93 -6.62
N ASP A 176 7.67 -0.89 -6.51
CA ASP A 176 7.56 0.41 -7.20
C ASP A 176 8.82 0.81 -7.98
N VAL A 177 9.75 -0.12 -8.23
CA VAL A 177 11.02 0.24 -8.89
C VAL A 177 10.76 0.84 -10.28
N ASP A 178 11.42 1.95 -10.62
CA ASP A 178 11.23 2.68 -11.88
C ASP A 178 9.84 3.34 -12.04
N HIS A 179 9.14 3.61 -10.92
CA HIS A 179 7.87 4.37 -10.93
C HIS A 179 8.07 5.82 -11.46
N PRO A 180 7.29 6.25 -12.48
CA PRO A 180 7.49 7.53 -13.18
C PRO A 180 6.82 8.75 -12.51
N GLY A 181 6.23 8.55 -11.33
CA GLY A 181 5.49 9.58 -10.60
C GLY A 181 4.19 10.00 -11.28
N VAL A 182 3.52 9.05 -11.93
CA VAL A 182 2.19 9.21 -12.55
C VAL A 182 1.43 7.89 -12.49
N SER A 183 0.10 7.93 -12.45
CA SER A 183 -0.75 6.74 -12.37
C SER A 183 -0.81 5.89 -13.64
N ASN A 184 -1.25 4.63 -13.50
CA ASN A 184 -1.60 3.74 -14.63
C ASN A 184 -2.55 4.45 -15.63
N GLN A 185 -3.60 5.11 -15.14
CA GLN A 185 -4.55 5.82 -16.01
C GLN A 185 -3.91 6.94 -16.82
N PHE A 186 -2.94 7.69 -16.25
CA PHE A 186 -2.19 8.69 -17.00
C PHE A 186 -1.38 8.05 -18.13
N LEU A 187 -0.72 6.91 -17.86
CA LEU A 187 0.06 6.16 -18.85
C LEU A 187 -0.80 5.64 -20.00
N ILE A 188 -2.01 5.18 -19.70
CA ILE A 188 -3.02 4.71 -20.68
C ILE A 188 -3.52 5.89 -21.52
N ASN A 189 -3.99 6.96 -20.86
CA ASN A 189 -4.55 8.14 -21.54
C ASN A 189 -3.52 8.83 -22.46
N THR A 190 -2.24 8.66 -22.19
CA THR A 190 -1.16 9.23 -22.99
C THR A 190 -0.57 8.26 -24.03
N ASN A 191 -1.13 7.05 -24.16
CA ASN A 191 -0.64 5.98 -25.05
C ASN A 191 0.86 5.72 -24.86
N SER A 192 1.31 5.68 -23.60
CA SER A 192 2.72 5.46 -23.28
C SER A 192 3.20 4.09 -23.79
N GLU A 193 4.51 3.96 -24.05
CA GLU A 193 5.09 2.67 -24.47
C GLU A 193 4.84 1.55 -23.44
N LEU A 194 4.80 1.89 -22.14
CA LEU A 194 4.51 0.93 -21.08
C LEU A 194 3.06 0.45 -21.15
N ALA A 195 2.09 1.36 -21.30
CA ALA A 195 0.69 1.00 -21.42
C ALA A 195 0.45 0.07 -22.62
N LEU A 196 1.05 0.38 -23.78
CA LEU A 196 1.01 -0.48 -24.96
C LEU A 196 1.70 -1.83 -24.74
N MET A 197 2.81 -1.87 -24.00
CA MET A 197 3.55 -3.11 -23.73
C MET A 197 2.76 -4.07 -22.82
N TYR A 198 2.07 -3.51 -21.82
CA TYR A 198 1.32 -4.27 -20.83
C TYR A 198 -0.18 -4.34 -21.11
N ASN A 199 -0.63 -3.80 -22.25
CA ASN A 199 -2.02 -3.85 -22.72
C ASN A 199 -2.99 -3.25 -21.69
N ASP A 200 -2.63 -2.11 -21.12
CA ASP A 200 -3.43 -1.31 -20.17
C ASP A 200 -3.77 -2.01 -18.83
N GLU A 201 -3.30 -3.25 -18.61
CA GLU A 201 -3.56 -4.05 -17.41
C GLU A 201 -2.38 -4.02 -16.42
N SER A 202 -2.60 -3.48 -15.22
CA SER A 202 -1.59 -3.35 -14.14
C SER A 202 -0.21 -2.94 -14.68
N VAL A 203 -0.20 -1.84 -15.44
CA VAL A 203 0.91 -1.43 -16.31
C VAL A 203 2.20 -1.24 -15.50
N LEU A 204 2.10 -0.47 -14.41
CA LEU A 204 3.22 -0.17 -13.53
C LEU A 204 3.66 -1.40 -12.74
N GLU A 205 2.74 -2.17 -12.18
CA GLU A 205 3.05 -3.34 -11.34
C GLU A 205 3.79 -4.42 -12.15
N ASN A 206 3.38 -4.63 -13.41
CA ASN A 206 4.11 -5.50 -14.34
C ASN A 206 5.50 -4.95 -14.67
N HIS A 207 5.64 -3.63 -14.82
CA HIS A 207 6.91 -2.97 -15.08
C HIS A 207 7.87 -3.10 -13.89
N HIS A 208 7.41 -2.84 -12.67
CA HIS A 208 8.17 -2.99 -11.43
C HIS A 208 8.74 -4.40 -11.29
N LEU A 209 7.90 -5.42 -11.53
CA LEU A 209 8.34 -6.83 -11.58
C LEU A 209 9.39 -7.08 -12.66
N ALA A 210 9.16 -6.60 -13.88
CA ALA A 210 10.06 -6.82 -15.00
C ALA A 210 11.44 -6.21 -14.71
N VAL A 211 11.48 -4.98 -14.21
CA VAL A 211 12.71 -4.28 -13.82
C VAL A 211 13.41 -4.99 -12.67
N GLY A 212 12.73 -5.22 -11.52
CA GLY A 212 13.33 -5.84 -10.35
C GLY A 212 13.99 -7.20 -10.66
N PHE A 213 13.31 -8.06 -11.42
CA PHE A 213 13.89 -9.34 -11.86
C PHE A 213 14.97 -9.19 -12.94
N LYS A 214 14.89 -8.16 -13.78
CA LYS A 214 15.91 -7.89 -14.81
C LYS A 214 17.24 -7.47 -14.19
N LEU A 215 17.21 -6.67 -13.12
CA LEU A 215 18.42 -6.18 -12.44
C LEU A 215 19.27 -7.31 -11.84
N LEU A 216 18.68 -8.46 -11.50
CA LEU A 216 19.42 -9.66 -11.09
C LEU A 216 20.41 -10.18 -12.15
N GLN A 217 20.25 -9.77 -13.42
CA GLN A 217 21.12 -10.17 -14.53
C GLN A 217 22.30 -9.22 -14.74
N GLU A 218 22.37 -8.12 -14.00
CA GLU A 218 23.55 -7.25 -14.00
C GLU A 218 24.74 -7.94 -13.30
N GLU A 219 25.94 -7.41 -13.53
CA GLU A 219 27.18 -7.97 -12.99
C GLU A 219 27.14 -7.96 -11.44
N HIS A 220 27.40 -9.13 -10.84
CA HIS A 220 27.37 -9.31 -9.39
C HIS A 220 26.02 -8.98 -8.70
N CYS A 221 24.89 -9.10 -9.40
CA CYS A 221 23.56 -8.79 -8.87
C CYS A 221 22.64 -9.99 -8.58
N ASP A 222 22.97 -11.23 -9.00
CA ASP A 222 22.09 -12.38 -8.77
C ASP A 222 22.13 -12.84 -7.29
N ILE A 223 21.32 -12.20 -6.44
CA ILE A 223 21.14 -12.58 -5.02
C ILE A 223 20.46 -13.94 -4.86
N PHE A 224 19.89 -14.51 -5.93
CA PHE A 224 19.24 -15.82 -5.93
C PHE A 224 20.08 -16.91 -6.61
N GLN A 225 21.36 -16.63 -6.91
CA GLN A 225 22.26 -17.54 -7.62
C GLN A 225 22.41 -18.92 -6.96
N ASN A 226 22.32 -18.97 -5.63
CA ASN A 226 22.50 -20.20 -4.84
C ASN A 226 21.19 -20.91 -4.47
N LEU A 227 20.04 -20.36 -4.89
CA LEU A 227 18.75 -21.04 -4.76
C LEU A 227 18.64 -22.17 -5.78
N SER A 228 18.02 -23.28 -5.38
CA SER A 228 17.65 -24.34 -6.32
C SER A 228 16.64 -23.82 -7.35
N LYS A 229 16.56 -24.48 -8.52
CA LYS A 229 15.59 -24.13 -9.56
C LYS A 229 14.14 -24.09 -9.04
N LYS A 230 13.76 -25.05 -8.18
CA LYS A 230 12.44 -25.11 -7.56
C LYS A 230 12.20 -23.90 -6.65
N GLN A 231 13.17 -23.55 -5.80
CA GLN A 231 13.08 -22.36 -4.95
C GLN A 231 12.96 -21.07 -5.76
N ARG A 232 13.76 -20.91 -6.83
CA ARG A 232 13.66 -19.73 -7.72
C ARG A 232 12.29 -19.63 -8.39
N GLN A 233 11.72 -20.76 -8.82
CA GLN A 233 10.37 -20.79 -9.40
C GLN A 233 9.29 -20.42 -8.39
N SER A 234 9.34 -21.00 -7.18
CA SER A 234 8.41 -20.68 -6.09
C SER A 234 8.52 -19.23 -5.65
N LEU A 235 9.73 -18.74 -5.39
CA LEU A 235 9.99 -17.34 -5.03
C LEU A 235 9.47 -16.40 -6.11
N ARG A 236 9.81 -16.65 -7.39
CA ARG A 236 9.33 -15.82 -8.49
C ARG A 236 7.81 -15.78 -8.56
N LYS A 237 7.13 -16.91 -8.39
CA LYS A 237 5.66 -16.95 -8.39
C LYS A 237 5.09 -16.09 -7.26
N MET A 238 5.57 -16.27 -6.03
CA MET A 238 5.08 -15.52 -4.86
C MET A 238 5.31 -14.02 -5.01
N VAL A 239 6.49 -13.60 -5.47
CA VAL A 239 6.81 -12.19 -5.70
C VAL A 239 5.90 -11.57 -6.76
N ILE A 240 5.63 -12.29 -7.86
CA ILE A 240 4.68 -11.82 -8.89
C ILE A 240 3.29 -11.68 -8.30
N ASP A 241 2.81 -12.70 -7.57
CA ASP A 241 1.48 -12.67 -6.95
C ASP A 241 1.36 -11.47 -5.97
N MET A 242 2.42 -11.14 -5.22
CA MET A 242 2.45 -10.02 -4.27
C MET A 242 2.52 -8.65 -4.92
N VAL A 243 3.43 -8.41 -5.87
CA VAL A 243 3.55 -7.08 -6.49
C VAL A 243 2.34 -6.76 -7.38
N LEU A 244 1.76 -7.73 -8.09
CA LEU A 244 0.50 -7.49 -8.81
C LEU A 244 -0.69 -7.21 -7.87
N ALA A 245 -0.56 -7.52 -6.58
CA ALA A 245 -1.59 -7.21 -5.58
C ALA A 245 -1.50 -5.77 -5.06
N THR A 246 -0.41 -5.04 -5.31
CA THR A 246 -0.30 -3.63 -4.91
C THR A 246 -1.04 -2.69 -5.86
N ASP A 247 -1.49 -3.19 -7.02
CA ASP A 247 -2.41 -2.46 -7.89
C ASP A 247 -3.70 -2.13 -7.11
N MET A 248 -3.92 -0.83 -6.88
CA MET A 248 -5.05 -0.33 -6.11
C MET A 248 -6.41 -0.68 -6.72
N SER A 249 -6.50 -1.04 -8.01
CA SER A 249 -7.73 -1.58 -8.62
C SER A 249 -8.14 -2.93 -8.03
N LYS A 250 -7.19 -3.68 -7.46
CA LYS A 250 -7.44 -4.99 -6.85
C LYS A 250 -7.76 -4.90 -5.36
N HIS A 251 -7.66 -3.72 -4.74
CA HIS A 251 -7.85 -3.54 -3.28
C HIS A 251 -9.13 -4.20 -2.75
N MET A 252 -10.26 -4.00 -3.44
CA MET A 252 -11.55 -4.49 -2.93
C MET A 252 -11.69 -6.01 -3.03
N SER A 253 -11.12 -6.62 -4.08
CA SER A 253 -11.02 -8.08 -4.16
C SER A 253 -10.14 -8.65 -3.05
N LEU A 254 -8.98 -8.03 -2.77
CA LEU A 254 -8.08 -8.44 -1.69
C LEU A 254 -8.75 -8.33 -0.32
N LEU A 255 -9.49 -7.24 -0.08
CA LEU A 255 -10.23 -7.02 1.16
C LEU A 255 -11.38 -8.02 1.33
N ALA A 256 -12.13 -8.31 0.27
CA ALA A 256 -13.20 -9.31 0.30
C ALA A 256 -12.64 -10.70 0.63
N ASP A 257 -11.59 -11.11 -0.06
CA ASP A 257 -10.89 -12.37 0.20
C ASP A 257 -10.39 -12.42 1.65
N LEU A 258 -9.77 -11.35 2.15
CA LEU A 258 -9.26 -11.26 3.52
C LEU A 258 -10.39 -11.39 4.56
N LYS A 259 -11.55 -10.76 4.33
CA LYS A 259 -12.73 -10.90 5.20
C LYS A 259 -13.21 -12.35 5.24
N THR A 260 -13.33 -13.03 4.10
CA THR A 260 -13.68 -14.46 4.06
C THR A 260 -12.65 -15.33 4.80
N MET A 261 -11.37 -14.97 4.73
CA MET A 261 -10.33 -15.66 5.50
C MET A 261 -10.49 -15.44 7.01
N VAL A 262 -10.81 -14.23 7.46
CA VAL A 262 -11.09 -13.94 8.88
C VAL A 262 -12.26 -14.78 9.38
N GLU A 263 -13.34 -14.90 8.61
CA GLU A 263 -14.52 -15.69 8.97
C GLU A 263 -14.22 -17.20 9.10
N THR A 264 -13.28 -17.69 8.29
CA THR A 264 -12.91 -19.12 8.23
C THR A 264 -11.60 -19.44 8.97
N LYS A 265 -11.01 -18.47 9.67
CA LYS A 265 -9.69 -18.60 10.27
C LYS A 265 -9.64 -19.75 11.27
N LYS A 266 -8.57 -20.54 11.18
CA LYS A 266 -8.25 -21.60 12.13
C LYS A 266 -7.04 -21.17 12.92
N VAL A 267 -7.11 -21.36 14.23
CA VAL A 267 -6.06 -20.94 15.15
C VAL A 267 -5.64 -22.15 15.98
N THR A 268 -4.33 -22.29 16.24
CA THR A 268 -3.82 -23.29 17.16
C THR A 268 -4.25 -22.97 18.60
N SER A 269 -4.02 -23.91 19.53
CA SER A 269 -4.22 -23.65 20.96
C SER A 269 -3.31 -22.54 21.52
N SER A 270 -2.25 -22.15 20.79
CA SER A 270 -1.33 -21.08 21.19
C SER A 270 -1.64 -19.73 20.55
N GLY A 271 -2.74 -19.60 19.81
CA GLY A 271 -3.13 -18.33 19.18
C GLY A 271 -2.52 -18.07 17.79
N VAL A 272 -1.77 -19.04 17.24
CA VAL A 272 -1.11 -18.91 15.92
C VAL A 272 -2.06 -19.33 14.79
N LEU A 273 -2.07 -18.60 13.68
CA LEU A 273 -2.87 -18.90 12.50
C LEU A 273 -2.41 -20.18 11.80
N LEU A 274 -3.38 -21.01 11.41
CA LEU A 274 -3.14 -22.23 10.63
C LEU A 274 -3.45 -21.96 9.15
N LEU A 275 -2.38 -21.88 8.35
CA LEU A 275 -2.45 -21.72 6.90
C LEU A 275 -1.88 -22.96 6.21
N ASP A 276 -2.77 -23.91 5.88
CA ASP A 276 -2.40 -25.29 5.50
C ASP A 276 -1.96 -25.43 4.03
N ASN A 277 -2.35 -24.49 3.17
CA ASN A 277 -2.14 -24.59 1.73
C ASN A 277 -1.52 -23.30 1.15
N TYR A 278 -1.01 -23.39 -0.08
CA TYR A 278 -0.36 -22.26 -0.74
C TYR A 278 -1.29 -21.05 -0.93
N THR A 279 -2.57 -21.28 -1.27
CA THR A 279 -3.55 -20.23 -1.56
C THR A 279 -3.77 -19.34 -0.35
N ASP A 280 -4.02 -19.94 0.82
CA ASP A 280 -4.24 -19.18 2.06
C ASP A 280 -2.97 -18.38 2.42
N ARG A 281 -1.79 -19.00 2.26
CA ARG A 281 -0.51 -18.39 2.61
C ARG A 281 -0.18 -17.20 1.71
N ILE A 282 -0.36 -17.35 0.40
CA ILE A 282 -0.09 -16.27 -0.54
C ILE A 282 -1.12 -15.15 -0.38
N GLN A 283 -2.37 -15.45 -0.06
CA GLN A 283 -3.39 -14.45 0.20
C GLN A 283 -3.06 -13.58 1.43
N VAL A 284 -2.55 -14.18 2.52
CA VAL A 284 -2.06 -13.40 3.67
C VAL A 284 -0.86 -12.55 3.29
N LEU A 285 0.11 -13.10 2.55
CA LEU A 285 1.31 -12.37 2.15
C LEU A 285 1.01 -11.20 1.20
N ARG A 286 0.07 -11.37 0.25
CA ARG A 286 -0.42 -10.29 -0.63
C ARG A 286 -1.05 -9.17 0.19
N ASN A 287 -1.95 -9.51 1.11
CA ASN A 287 -2.58 -8.53 1.99
C ASN A 287 -1.57 -7.88 2.95
N MET A 288 -0.55 -8.60 3.40
CA MET A 288 0.51 -8.04 4.26
C MET A 288 1.32 -6.96 3.55
N VAL A 289 1.78 -7.23 2.32
CA VAL A 289 2.51 -6.23 1.52
C VAL A 289 1.59 -5.05 1.18
N HIS A 290 0.32 -5.31 0.88
CA HIS A 290 -0.69 -4.26 0.64
C HIS A 290 -0.95 -3.39 1.88
N CYS A 291 -1.02 -4.00 3.07
CA CYS A 291 -1.12 -3.24 4.33
C CYS A 291 0.14 -2.41 4.58
N ALA A 292 1.33 -2.97 4.31
CA ALA A 292 2.59 -2.25 4.45
C ALA A 292 2.68 -1.04 3.50
N ASP A 293 2.17 -1.17 2.27
CA ASP A 293 2.07 -0.11 1.29
C ASP A 293 1.06 0.98 1.73
N LEU A 294 -0.08 0.56 2.28
CA LEU A 294 -1.11 1.44 2.84
C LEU A 294 -0.90 1.74 4.34
N SER A 295 0.35 1.77 4.81
CA SER A 295 0.68 1.87 6.23
C SER A 295 0.87 3.29 6.75
N ASN A 296 1.11 4.27 5.88
CA ASN A 296 1.50 5.63 6.26
C ASN A 296 0.54 6.27 7.26
N PRO A 297 -0.80 6.15 7.11
CA PRO A 297 -1.77 6.72 8.06
C PRO A 297 -1.78 6.06 9.45
N THR A 298 -1.14 4.90 9.59
CA THR A 298 -1.01 4.18 10.87
C THR A 298 0.32 4.44 11.59
N LYS A 299 1.24 5.18 10.95
CA LYS A 299 2.52 5.58 11.56
C LYS A 299 2.27 6.77 12.50
N SER A 300 3.26 7.15 13.30
CA SER A 300 3.15 8.36 14.12
C SER A 300 2.83 9.58 13.25
N LEU A 301 2.06 10.53 13.79
CA LEU A 301 1.59 11.70 13.04
C LEU A 301 2.74 12.48 12.36
N GLU A 302 3.93 12.54 12.98
CA GLU A 302 5.11 13.17 12.40
C GLU A 302 5.55 12.52 11.07
N LEU A 303 5.55 11.19 11.01
CA LEU A 303 5.90 10.43 9.80
C LEU A 303 4.77 10.53 8.78
N TYR A 304 3.52 10.33 9.23
CA TYR A 304 2.36 10.35 8.35
C TYR A 304 2.20 11.69 7.61
N ARG A 305 2.41 12.81 8.30
CA ARG A 305 2.35 14.14 7.66
C ARG A 305 3.40 14.32 6.57
N GLN A 306 4.64 13.88 6.80
CA GLN A 306 5.68 13.93 5.77
C GLN A 306 5.32 13.08 4.55
N TRP A 307 4.70 11.92 4.76
CA TRP A 307 4.19 11.09 3.68
C TRP A 307 3.03 11.73 2.92
N THR A 308 2.11 12.37 3.64
CA THR A 308 0.98 13.10 3.04
C THR A 308 1.48 14.24 2.17
N ASP A 309 2.43 15.04 2.65
CA ASP A 309 3.02 16.14 1.88
C ASP A 309 3.65 15.62 0.58
N ARG A 310 4.36 14.49 0.63
CA ARG A 310 5.01 13.86 -0.54
C ARG A 310 4.02 13.32 -1.56
N ILE A 311 2.99 12.59 -1.14
CA ILE A 311 2.02 12.03 -2.10
C ILE A 311 1.20 13.16 -2.75
N MET A 312 0.87 14.20 -2.00
CA MET A 312 0.20 15.37 -2.55
C MET A 312 1.10 16.14 -3.53
N GLU A 313 2.39 16.30 -3.22
CA GLU A 313 3.36 16.88 -4.16
C GLU A 313 3.39 16.09 -5.48
N GLU A 314 3.44 14.76 -5.41
CA GLU A 314 3.46 13.91 -6.60
C GLU A 314 2.17 14.00 -7.41
N PHE A 315 1.00 13.97 -6.76
CA PHE A 315 -0.29 14.18 -7.44
C PHE A 315 -0.35 15.55 -8.11
N PHE A 316 0.15 16.60 -7.47
CA PHE A 316 0.20 17.92 -8.09
C PHE A 316 1.17 18.00 -9.26
N GLN A 317 2.30 17.29 -9.21
CA GLN A 317 3.20 17.16 -10.36
C GLN A 317 2.52 16.42 -11.52
N GLN A 318 1.73 15.37 -11.26
CA GLN A 318 0.90 14.74 -12.29
C GLN A 318 -0.11 15.72 -12.87
N GLY A 319 -0.84 16.46 -12.04
CA GLY A 319 -1.84 17.44 -12.50
C GLY A 319 -1.23 18.57 -13.32
N ASP A 320 -0.01 19.00 -12.99
CA ASP A 320 0.76 19.94 -13.81
C ASP A 320 1.09 19.32 -15.19
N LYS A 321 1.53 18.04 -15.27
CA LYS A 321 1.76 17.31 -16.53
C LYS A 321 0.47 17.15 -17.36
N GLU A 322 -0.67 16.89 -16.72
CA GLU A 322 -1.98 16.77 -17.38
C GLU A 322 -2.42 18.12 -17.96
N ARG A 323 -2.26 19.20 -17.19
CA ARG A 323 -2.57 20.57 -17.64
C ARG A 323 -1.72 20.97 -18.84
N GLU A 324 -0.41 20.67 -18.83
CA GLU A 324 0.50 20.94 -19.94
C GLU A 324 0.10 20.20 -21.23
N ARG A 325 -0.49 19.01 -21.10
CA ARG A 325 -0.96 18.18 -22.22
C ARG A 325 -2.39 18.50 -22.65
N GLY A 326 -3.08 19.43 -21.98
CA GLY A 326 -4.48 19.76 -22.25
C GLY A 326 -5.45 18.62 -21.89
N MET A 327 -5.07 17.75 -20.96
CA MET A 327 -5.92 16.68 -20.42
C MET A 327 -6.83 17.24 -19.33
N GLU A 328 -7.94 16.56 -19.06
CA GLU A 328 -8.68 16.78 -17.81
C GLU A 328 -7.75 16.43 -16.64
N ILE A 329 -7.66 17.34 -15.65
CA ILE A 329 -6.81 17.12 -14.48
C ILE A 329 -7.46 16.05 -13.63
N SER A 330 -6.69 15.02 -13.30
CA SER A 330 -7.13 13.90 -12.49
C SER A 330 -7.62 14.41 -11.13
N PRO A 331 -8.65 13.75 -10.57
CA PRO A 331 -9.11 14.09 -9.25
C PRO A 331 -7.95 14.07 -8.22
N MET A 332 -7.95 14.99 -7.27
CA MET A 332 -6.84 15.23 -6.29
C MET A 332 -5.51 15.74 -6.85
N CYS A 333 -5.34 15.80 -8.17
CA CYS A 333 -4.11 16.27 -8.81
C CYS A 333 -4.07 17.80 -9.04
N ASP A 334 -5.16 18.52 -8.78
CA ASP A 334 -5.19 19.98 -8.89
C ASP A 334 -4.95 20.67 -7.53
N LYS A 335 -3.75 21.25 -7.36
CA LYS A 335 -3.35 22.01 -6.17
C LYS A 335 -4.24 23.21 -5.84
N HIS A 336 -5.04 23.70 -6.79
CA HIS A 336 -5.93 24.84 -6.57
C HIS A 336 -7.29 24.45 -6.02
N THR A 337 -7.67 23.17 -6.09
CA THR A 337 -9.00 22.67 -5.69
C THR A 337 -8.93 21.54 -4.67
N ALA A 338 -7.77 20.88 -4.53
CA ALA A 338 -7.58 19.79 -3.57
C ALA A 338 -7.80 20.24 -2.12
N SER A 339 -8.61 19.46 -1.38
CA SER A 339 -8.80 19.60 0.06
C SER A 339 -8.06 18.46 0.76
N VAL A 340 -6.77 18.66 1.07
CA VAL A 340 -5.89 17.60 1.56
C VAL A 340 -6.46 16.90 2.78
N GLU A 341 -6.92 17.66 3.79
CA GLU A 341 -7.40 17.12 5.05
C GLU A 341 -8.67 16.27 4.86
N LYS A 342 -9.63 16.76 4.07
CA LYS A 342 -10.86 16.01 3.75
C LYS A 342 -10.54 14.71 3.01
N SER A 343 -9.56 14.75 2.12
CA SER A 343 -9.18 13.58 1.35
C SER A 343 -8.43 12.55 2.17
N GLN A 344 -7.59 12.96 3.14
CA GLN A 344 -6.98 12.03 4.09
C GLN A 344 -8.03 11.34 4.97
N VAL A 345 -9.02 12.10 5.47
CA VAL A 345 -10.14 11.50 6.23
C VAL A 345 -10.91 10.50 5.37
N GLY A 346 -11.29 10.87 4.15
CA GLY A 346 -12.01 9.97 3.24
C GLY A 346 -11.18 8.73 2.87
N PHE A 347 -9.89 8.90 2.58
CA PHE A 347 -9.00 7.79 2.29
C PHE A 347 -8.90 6.81 3.47
N ILE A 348 -8.81 7.33 4.70
CA ILE A 348 -8.83 6.48 5.89
C ILE A 348 -10.17 5.76 6.03
N ASP A 349 -11.29 6.48 5.98
CA ASP A 349 -12.62 5.91 6.22
C ASP A 349 -13.01 4.82 5.20
N TYR A 350 -12.64 5.00 3.92
CA TYR A 350 -13.11 4.14 2.84
C TYR A 350 -12.11 3.08 2.39
N ILE A 351 -10.80 3.25 2.66
CA ILE A 351 -9.75 2.37 2.16
C ILE A 351 -8.89 1.81 3.31
N VAL A 352 -8.25 2.70 4.08
CA VAL A 352 -7.20 2.28 5.02
C VAL A 352 -7.78 1.62 6.27
N HIS A 353 -8.80 2.23 6.89
CA HIS A 353 -9.43 1.67 8.08
C HIS A 353 -10.10 0.32 7.81
N PRO A 354 -10.93 0.12 6.77
CA PRO A 354 -11.51 -1.19 6.49
C PRO A 354 -10.46 -2.29 6.28
N LEU A 355 -9.33 -1.97 5.64
CA LEU A 355 -8.23 -2.91 5.44
C LEU A 355 -7.54 -3.26 6.75
N TRP A 356 -7.12 -2.25 7.52
CA TRP A 356 -6.40 -2.47 8.77
C TRP A 356 -7.27 -3.06 9.87
N GLU A 357 -8.58 -2.76 9.90
CA GLU A 357 -9.55 -3.39 10.79
C GLU A 357 -9.64 -4.89 10.48
N THR A 358 -9.80 -5.25 9.21
CA THR A 358 -9.85 -6.66 8.79
C THR A 358 -8.51 -7.38 9.06
N TRP A 359 -7.38 -6.71 8.85
CA TRP A 359 -6.06 -7.24 9.20
C TRP A 359 -5.94 -7.47 10.72
N ALA A 360 -6.34 -6.50 11.53
CA ALA A 360 -6.32 -6.62 12.98
C ALA A 360 -7.21 -7.76 13.48
N ASP A 361 -8.39 -7.96 12.88
CA ASP A 361 -9.24 -9.11 13.17
C ASP A 361 -8.54 -10.43 12.83
N LEU A 362 -7.77 -10.50 11.75
CA LEU A 362 -7.01 -11.70 11.38
C LEU A 362 -5.96 -12.02 12.45
N VAL A 363 -5.17 -11.03 12.86
CA VAL A 363 -4.01 -11.19 13.76
C VAL A 363 -4.25 -10.75 15.21
N GLN A 364 -5.50 -10.67 15.64
CA GLN A 364 -5.84 -10.15 16.97
C GLN A 364 -5.04 -10.85 18.09
N PRO A 365 -4.58 -10.11 19.12
CA PRO A 365 -4.76 -8.66 19.35
C PRO A 365 -3.63 -7.78 18.77
N ASP A 366 -2.77 -8.33 17.91
CA ASP A 366 -1.41 -7.81 17.69
C ASP A 366 -1.35 -6.43 17.01
N ALA A 367 -2.39 -6.03 16.27
CA ALA A 367 -2.44 -4.78 15.51
C ALA A 367 -3.26 -3.66 16.19
N GLN A 368 -3.63 -3.82 17.46
CA GLN A 368 -4.49 -2.84 18.14
C GLN A 368 -3.84 -1.44 18.21
N ASP A 369 -2.58 -1.34 18.60
CA ASP A 369 -1.87 -0.05 18.69
C ASP A 369 -1.78 0.66 17.31
N ILE A 370 -1.76 -0.12 16.22
CA ILE A 370 -1.76 0.40 14.84
C ILE A 370 -3.14 1.02 14.51
N LEU A 371 -4.23 0.36 14.91
CA LEU A 371 -5.59 0.87 14.75
C LEU A 371 -5.84 2.13 15.60
N ASP A 372 -5.40 2.13 16.85
CA ASP A 372 -5.55 3.27 17.76
C ASP A 372 -4.83 4.50 17.16
N THR A 373 -3.60 4.31 16.66
CA THR A 373 -2.83 5.36 15.98
C THR A 373 -3.53 5.85 14.70
N LEU A 374 -4.13 4.94 13.93
CA LEU A 374 -4.89 5.29 12.72
C LEU A 374 -6.09 6.17 13.06
N GLU A 375 -6.84 5.84 14.11
CA GLU A 375 -7.99 6.62 14.58
C GLU A 375 -7.56 8.01 15.08
N ASP A 376 -6.49 8.10 15.87
CA ASP A 376 -5.92 9.37 16.33
C ASP A 376 -5.51 10.27 15.15
N ASN A 377 -4.79 9.71 14.17
CA ASN A 377 -4.36 10.43 12.98
C ASN A 377 -5.54 10.89 12.12
N ARG A 378 -6.57 10.04 11.97
CA ARG A 378 -7.82 10.37 11.27
C ARG A 378 -8.53 11.54 11.94
N ASN A 379 -8.66 11.49 13.26
CA ASN A 379 -9.28 12.55 14.06
C ASN A 379 -8.47 13.86 14.01
N TRP A 380 -7.14 13.77 13.99
CA TRP A 380 -6.29 14.94 13.78
C TRP A 380 -6.58 15.61 12.42
N TYR A 381 -6.57 14.86 11.31
CA TYR A 381 -6.90 15.42 10.00
C TYR A 381 -8.32 15.99 9.93
N GLN A 382 -9.29 15.31 10.54
CA GLN A 382 -10.67 15.81 10.67
C GLN A 382 -10.73 17.16 11.38
N SER A 383 -9.93 17.34 12.45
CA SER A 383 -9.87 18.60 13.21
C SER A 383 -9.20 19.74 12.45
N MET A 384 -8.35 19.42 11.46
CA MET A 384 -7.63 20.38 10.62
C MET A 384 -8.45 20.87 9.41
N ILE A 385 -9.59 20.25 9.11
CA ILE A 385 -10.47 20.70 8.02
C ILE A 385 -10.95 22.13 8.32
N PRO A 386 -10.70 23.11 7.43
CA PRO A 386 -11.13 24.49 7.63
C PRO A 386 -12.64 24.56 7.83
N GLN A 387 -13.08 25.19 8.92
CA GLN A 387 -14.49 25.49 9.10
C GLN A 387 -14.91 26.52 8.06
N SER A 388 -15.91 26.20 7.25
CA SER A 388 -16.57 27.21 6.41
C SER A 388 -17.05 28.36 7.31
N PRO A 389 -16.92 29.63 6.90
CA PRO A 389 -17.53 30.72 7.65
C PRO A 389 -19.02 30.43 7.79
N SER A 390 -19.52 30.44 9.03
CA SER A 390 -20.95 30.28 9.31
C SER A 390 -21.73 31.28 8.44
N PRO A 391 -22.78 30.85 7.72
CA PRO A 391 -23.62 31.81 7.01
C PRO A 391 -24.16 32.80 8.03
N LEU A 392 -23.97 34.09 7.76
CA LEU A 392 -24.68 35.15 8.48
C LEU A 392 -26.17 34.84 8.36
N LEU A 393 -26.85 34.74 9.50
CA LEU A 393 -28.30 34.54 9.57
C LEU A 393 -28.99 35.78 8.99
N ASP A 394 -29.16 35.84 7.68
CA ASP A 394 -30.14 36.71 7.04
C ASP A 394 -31.46 35.94 6.95
N GLU A 395 -32.41 36.32 7.82
CA GLU A 395 -33.82 35.98 7.70
C GLU A 395 -34.39 36.61 6.42
N GLN A 396 -34.38 35.86 5.31
CA GLN A 396 -35.36 35.90 4.20
C GLN A 396 -34.80 35.15 2.99
N ASP A 397 -35.23 33.91 2.74
CA ASP A 397 -36.20 33.61 1.68
C ASP A 397 -36.37 32.10 1.47
N LYS A 398 -37.57 31.75 1.00
CA LYS A 398 -38.06 30.40 0.77
C LYS A 398 -37.47 29.75 -0.50
N ASP A 399 -37.44 28.43 -0.46
CA ASP A 399 -37.33 27.47 -1.57
C ASP A 399 -36.01 27.40 -2.35
N CYS A 400 -35.10 26.56 -1.84
CA CYS A 400 -34.15 25.83 -2.67
C CYS A 400 -34.02 24.39 -2.14
N PRO A 401 -34.18 23.33 -2.98
CA PRO A 401 -33.98 21.97 -2.50
C PRO A 401 -32.49 21.78 -2.21
N GLY A 402 -32.19 21.58 -0.92
CA GLY A 402 -30.84 21.32 -0.43
C GLY A 402 -30.27 20.06 -1.07
N VAL A 403 -29.24 20.24 -1.89
CA VAL A 403 -28.35 19.16 -2.29
C VAL A 403 -27.45 18.86 -1.09
N SER A 404 -27.92 17.99 -0.21
CA SER A 404 -27.03 17.25 0.67
C SER A 404 -26.29 16.24 -0.20
N GLU A 405 -25.05 16.53 -0.58
CA GLU A 405 -24.15 15.53 -1.16
C GLU A 405 -23.80 14.51 -0.08
N LYS A 406 -24.69 13.52 0.10
CA LYS A 406 -24.34 12.24 0.69
C LYS A 406 -23.36 11.57 -0.27
N PHE A 407 -22.10 11.48 0.12
CA PHE A 407 -21.12 10.66 -0.58
C PHE A 407 -21.46 9.18 -0.32
N HIS A 408 -22.20 8.59 -1.26
CA HIS A 408 -22.39 7.14 -1.34
C HIS A 408 -21.27 6.57 -2.21
N PHE A 409 -20.49 5.66 -1.64
CA PHE A 409 -19.40 4.96 -2.31
C PHE A 409 -20.01 3.67 -2.87
N GLU A 410 -20.21 3.60 -4.18
CA GLU A 410 -20.74 2.42 -4.85
C GLU A 410 -19.61 1.83 -5.71
N LEU A 411 -19.21 0.62 -5.36
CA LEU A 411 -18.15 -0.14 -6.00
C LEU A 411 -18.80 -1.16 -6.95
N THR A 412 -18.59 -1.04 -8.25
CA THR A 412 -19.11 -2.02 -9.22
C THR A 412 -18.22 -3.26 -9.20
N LEU A 413 -18.77 -4.37 -8.68
CA LEU A 413 -18.22 -5.72 -8.84
C LEU A 413 -18.73 -6.27 -10.18
N GLU A 414 -17.81 -6.68 -11.06
CA GLU A 414 -18.17 -7.56 -12.18
C GLU A 414 -17.91 -9.01 -11.74
N GLU A 415 -18.97 -9.82 -11.74
CA GLU A 415 -18.88 -11.26 -11.58
C GLU A 415 -18.22 -11.86 -12.83
N GLU A 416 -17.14 -12.61 -12.65
CA GLU A 416 -16.59 -13.43 -13.73
C GLU A 416 -17.64 -14.47 -14.15
N ASP A 417 -18.20 -14.31 -15.35
CA ASP A 417 -19.12 -15.26 -15.99
C ASP A 417 -18.43 -16.62 -16.19
N SER A 418 -18.61 -17.53 -15.22
CA SER A 418 -18.39 -18.95 -15.41
C SER A 418 -19.68 -19.58 -15.95
N GLU A 419 -19.67 -19.95 -17.24
CA GLU A 419 -20.74 -20.72 -17.88
C GLU A 419 -21.16 -21.96 -17.05
N GLY A 420 -22.45 -22.10 -16.72
CA GLY A 420 -23.00 -23.34 -16.16
C GLY A 420 -24.42 -23.29 -15.56
N HIS A 421 -25.45 -23.39 -16.40
CA HIS A 421 -26.81 -23.92 -16.19
C HIS A 421 -27.52 -23.91 -14.79
N ASP A 422 -28.66 -23.21 -14.76
CA ASP A 422 -29.95 -23.47 -14.07
C ASP A 422 -29.96 -24.00 -12.61
N LYS A 423 -30.49 -23.17 -11.68
CA LYS A 423 -31.69 -23.47 -10.86
C LYS A 423 -32.15 -22.31 -9.94
N GLU A 424 -33.47 -22.20 -9.83
CA GLU A 424 -34.26 -21.28 -8.98
C GLU A 424 -33.93 -21.37 -7.48
N GLY A 425 -34.00 -20.24 -6.75
CA GLY A 425 -34.33 -20.24 -5.32
C GLY A 425 -33.71 -19.13 -4.44
N ASP A 426 -34.58 -18.25 -3.92
CA ASP A 426 -34.49 -17.38 -2.74
C ASP A 426 -33.42 -16.28 -2.61
N CYS A 427 -33.92 -15.04 -2.62
CA CYS A 427 -33.20 -13.81 -2.29
C CYS A 427 -33.18 -13.60 -0.76
N ILE A 428 -32.00 -13.70 -0.13
CA ILE A 428 -31.79 -13.37 1.29
C ILE A 428 -31.20 -11.97 1.39
N SER A 429 -31.98 -11.01 1.92
CA SER A 429 -31.53 -9.66 2.23
C SER A 429 -30.77 -9.63 3.56
N TYR A 430 -29.50 -9.23 3.56
CA TYR A 430 -28.77 -8.91 4.79
C TYR A 430 -28.85 -7.40 5.07
N TYR A 431 -29.61 -7.02 6.10
CA TYR A 431 -29.55 -5.71 6.73
C TYR A 431 -28.46 -5.75 7.82
N SER A 432 -27.43 -4.91 7.72
CA SER A 432 -26.56 -4.59 8.86
C SER A 432 -27.02 -3.29 9.51
N SER A 433 -27.44 -3.36 10.77
CA SER A 433 -27.78 -2.19 11.60
C SER A 433 -26.59 -1.84 12.49
N THR A 434 -25.96 -0.69 12.25
CA THR A 434 -25.04 -0.06 13.20
C THR A 434 -25.77 1.05 13.97
N LYS A 435 -25.84 0.89 15.30
CA LYS A 435 -26.41 1.87 16.24
C LYS A 435 -25.45 3.04 16.40
N THR A 436 -25.93 4.25 16.14
CA THR A 436 -25.29 5.51 16.50
C THR A 436 -25.30 5.67 18.03
N LEU A 437 -24.12 5.76 18.65
CA LEU A 437 -23.95 6.19 20.05
C LEU A 437 -23.99 7.72 20.11
N HIS A 438 -24.99 8.28 20.80
CA HIS A 438 -25.04 9.69 21.15
C HIS A 438 -24.29 9.92 22.47
N ILE A 439 -23.25 10.75 22.43
CA ILE A 439 -22.59 11.32 23.61
C ILE A 439 -23.39 12.58 24.00
N VAL A 440 -23.88 12.63 25.25
CA VAL A 440 -24.54 13.80 25.84
C VAL A 440 -23.52 14.51 26.73
N ASP A 441 -23.32 15.80 26.46
CA ASP A 441 -22.44 16.72 27.18
C ASP A 441 -23.13 17.19 28.48
N PRO A 442 -22.48 17.21 29.66
CA PRO A 442 -23.10 17.64 30.90
C PRO A 442 -22.73 19.08 31.26
N GLY A 443 -23.74 19.94 31.40
CA GLY A 443 -23.60 21.18 32.17
C GLY A 443 -24.52 22.31 31.73
N ILE A 444 -25.53 22.61 32.55
CA ILE A 444 -25.74 23.90 33.24
C ILE A 444 -27.03 23.78 34.08
N GLU A 445 -26.90 24.23 35.32
CA GLU A 445 -27.84 24.19 36.44
C GLU A 445 -29.14 24.98 36.22
N ASP A 446 -30.23 24.53 36.84
CA ASP A 446 -31.05 25.38 37.72
C ASP A 446 -31.95 24.52 38.62
N SER A 447 -32.20 24.99 39.84
CA SER A 447 -32.92 24.35 40.97
C SER A 447 -33.92 25.38 41.57
N PRO A 448 -34.73 25.14 42.63
CA PRO A 448 -35.42 23.95 43.18
C PRO A 448 -36.94 24.24 43.44
N GLU A 449 -37.58 23.49 44.37
CA GLU A 449 -38.96 23.58 44.94
C GLU A 449 -40.00 22.66 44.27
N GLY A 450 -40.84 21.86 44.94
CA GLY A 450 -41.09 21.61 46.36
C GLY A 450 -42.10 20.45 46.54
N ASP A 451 -42.09 19.87 47.74
CA ASP A 451 -43.01 18.94 48.43
C ASP A 451 -44.24 18.36 47.70
N THR A 452 -44.40 17.02 47.73
CA THR A 452 -45.57 16.39 48.38
C THR A 452 -45.31 14.95 48.80
N GLU A 453 -45.91 14.62 49.93
CA GLU A 453 -45.75 13.52 50.87
C GLU A 453 -46.56 12.22 50.59
N ILE A 454 -46.08 11.10 51.15
CA ILE A 454 -46.80 9.96 51.79
C ILE A 454 -47.53 8.92 50.88
N LEU A 455 -47.01 7.68 50.83
CA LEU A 455 -47.61 6.50 51.53
C LEU A 455 -46.79 5.21 51.37
N THR A 456 -46.62 4.58 52.52
CA THR A 456 -45.96 3.32 52.88
C THR A 456 -46.65 2.08 52.32
N ASP A 457 -45.90 1.02 52.01
CA ASP A 457 -46.05 -0.23 52.79
C ASP A 457 -44.82 -1.13 52.69
N ASP A 458 -44.39 -1.59 53.87
CA ASP A 458 -43.34 -2.56 54.14
C ASP A 458 -43.86 -3.98 53.86
N THR A 459 -43.00 -4.89 53.40
CA THR A 459 -42.90 -6.26 53.93
C THR A 459 -41.86 -7.09 53.17
N SER A 460 -40.67 -7.18 53.76
CA SER A 460 -39.82 -8.38 53.69
C SER A 460 -40.43 -9.49 54.58
N PRO A 461 -40.14 -10.79 54.34
CA PRO A 461 -38.90 -11.36 54.86
C PRO A 461 -38.24 -12.45 54.00
N LEU A 462 -37.02 -12.76 54.46
CA LEU A 462 -36.03 -13.76 54.08
C LEU A 462 -36.48 -15.24 54.03
N ASP A 463 -35.57 -16.00 53.40
CA ASP A 463 -35.22 -17.42 53.56
C ASP A 463 -36.08 -18.49 52.85
N THR A 464 -35.57 -19.00 51.73
CA THR A 464 -34.86 -20.32 51.66
C THR A 464 -34.11 -20.50 50.36
#